data_AF-A0A7Y4ZPS8-F1
#
_entry.id   AF-A0A7Y4ZPS8-F1
#
_cell.length_a   1.000
_cell.length_b   1.000
_cell.length_c   1.000
_cell.angle_alpha   90.00
_cell.angle_beta   90.00
_cell.angle_gamma   90.00
#
_symmetry.space_group_name_H-M   'P 1'
#
loop_
_entity.id
_entity.type
_entity.pdbx_description
1 polymer ?
#
loop_
_entity_poly.entity_id
_entity_poly.type
_entity_poly.pdbx_seq_one_letter_code
_entity_poly.pdbx_strand_id
1 'polypeptide(L)'
;LQGGERILATLKRLVREMFPSDGALPLEARQKIAERATKAIYIHSHMDEESFDVARIMKCSVGVPDVDGSNIPTCSYNVLYREKDKRFAAPEMLSRMDSQKRALPLIQSK
;
A
#
# COMPACT_ATOMS: atom_id res chain seq x y z
N LEU A 1 -3.98 22.94 4.40
CA LEU A 1 -3.19 23.05 3.15
C LEU A 1 -1.66 23.02 3.34
N GLN A 2 -1.09 23.35 4.51
CA GLN A 2 0.37 23.43 4.73
C GLN A 2 1.19 22.12 4.57
N GLY A 3 0.58 20.94 4.64
CA GLY A 3 1.30 19.66 4.54
C GLY A 3 1.85 19.37 3.13
N GLY A 4 1.04 19.63 2.10
CA GLY A 4 1.38 19.31 0.71
C GLY A 4 2.54 20.13 0.17
N GLU A 5 2.58 21.43 0.48
CA GLU A 5 3.67 22.32 0.06
C GLU A 5 5.02 21.92 0.67
N ARG A 6 5.03 21.53 1.94
CA ARG A 6 6.24 21.06 2.64
C ARG A 6 6.74 19.73 2.09
N ILE A 7 5.83 18.81 1.76
CA ILE A 7 6.17 17.54 1.10
C ILE A 7 6.78 17.82 -0.28
N LEU A 8 6.12 18.63 -1.09
CA LEU A 8 6.61 18.97 -2.43
C LEU A 8 7.96 19.69 -2.40
N ALA A 9 8.16 20.60 -1.45
CA ALA A 9 9.45 21.27 -1.25
C ALA A 9 10.57 20.27 -0.91
N THR A 10 10.26 19.27 -0.08
CA THR A 10 11.21 18.21 0.31
C THR A 10 11.57 17.32 -0.88
N LEU A 11 10.57 16.89 -1.67
CA LEU A 11 10.80 16.08 -2.88
C LEU A 11 11.62 16.85 -3.93
N LYS A 12 11.29 18.13 -4.17
CA LYS A 12 12.04 19.00 -5.08
C LYS A 12 13.49 19.22 -4.64
N ARG A 13 13.74 19.27 -3.32
CA ARG A 13 15.10 19.35 -2.77
C ARG A 13 15.87 18.06 -3.03
N LEU A 14 15.28 16.91 -2.75
CA LEU A 14 15.88 15.60 -2.96
C LEU A 14 16.30 15.36 -4.42
N VAL A 15 15.41 15.68 -5.36
CA VAL A 15 15.71 15.54 -6.79
C VAL A 15 16.88 16.43 -7.20
N ARG A 16 16.94 17.68 -6.72
CA ARG A 16 18.04 18.61 -7.01
C ARG A 16 19.37 18.16 -6.42
N GLU A 17 19.36 17.59 -5.21
CA GLU A 17 20.56 17.05 -4.56
C GLU A 17 21.08 15.80 -5.28
N MET A 18 20.20 14.90 -5.77
CA MET A 18 20.59 13.67 -6.47
C MET A 18 20.96 13.88 -7.94
N PHE A 19 20.35 14.87 -8.60
CA PHE A 19 20.52 15.16 -10.03
C PHE A 19 20.80 16.65 -10.24
N PRO A 20 21.99 17.15 -9.84
CA PRO A 20 22.34 18.55 -10.04
C PRO A 20 22.49 18.86 -11.53
N SER A 21 22.18 20.11 -11.90
CA SER A 21 22.28 20.64 -13.27
C SER A 21 23.72 20.69 -13.78
N ASP A 22 24.68 20.67 -12.87
CA ASP A 22 26.08 21.04 -13.11
C ASP A 22 26.92 19.82 -13.51
N GLY A 23 26.28 18.64 -13.58
CA GLY A 23 26.89 17.38 -13.95
C GLY A 23 26.35 16.21 -13.14
N ALA A 24 26.40 15.00 -13.72
CA ALA A 24 25.93 13.81 -13.02
C ALA A 24 26.86 13.41 -11.87
N LEU A 25 26.27 13.21 -10.68
CA LEU A 25 26.99 12.63 -9.55
C LEU A 25 27.30 11.14 -9.79
N PRO A 26 28.43 10.63 -9.25
CA PRO A 26 28.69 9.20 -9.19
C PRO A 26 27.52 8.44 -8.54
N LEU A 27 27.26 7.22 -8.99
CA LEU A 27 26.13 6.41 -8.51
C LEU A 27 26.10 6.28 -6.98
N GLU A 28 27.26 6.01 -6.38
CA GLU A 28 27.40 5.84 -4.93
C GLU A 28 27.03 7.11 -4.14
N ALA A 29 27.41 8.29 -4.66
CA ALA A 29 27.05 9.57 -4.04
C ALA A 29 25.54 9.81 -4.08
N ARG A 30 24.90 9.46 -5.20
CA ARG A 30 23.43 9.54 -5.34
C ARG A 30 22.70 8.58 -4.40
N GLN A 31 23.22 7.36 -4.22
CA GLN A 31 22.68 6.37 -3.28
C GLN A 31 22.74 6.88 -1.84
N LYS A 32 23.89 7.41 -1.39
CA LYS A 32 24.03 7.98 -0.03
C LYS A 32 23.05 9.13 0.24
N ILE A 33 22.76 9.96 -0.75
CA ILE A 33 21.75 11.04 -0.63
C ILE A 33 20.35 10.44 -0.49
N ALA A 34 20.00 9.46 -1.32
CA ALA A 34 18.70 8.79 -1.27
C ALA A 34 18.45 8.08 0.07
N GLU A 35 19.44 7.34 0.57
CA GLU A 35 19.37 6.57 1.83
C GLU A 35 19.19 7.45 3.07
N ARG A 36 19.77 8.65 3.09
CA ARG A 36 19.62 9.60 4.22
C ARG A 36 18.19 10.13 4.35
N ALA A 37 17.47 10.24 3.24
CA ALA A 37 16.18 10.89 3.19
C ALA A 37 15.01 9.91 3.03
N THR A 38 15.28 8.68 2.63
CA THR A 38 14.27 7.66 2.35
C THR A 38 14.42 6.53 3.36
N LYS A 39 13.42 6.33 4.22
CA LYS A 39 13.25 5.02 4.88
C LYS A 39 12.57 4.08 3.90
N ALA A 40 12.91 2.80 3.96
CA ALA A 40 12.50 1.77 3.00
C ALA A 40 11.04 1.93 2.54
N ILE A 41 10.86 2.22 1.26
CA ILE A 41 9.55 2.30 0.62
C ILE A 41 9.22 0.89 0.13
N TYR A 42 8.33 0.21 0.83
CA TYR A 42 7.83 -1.10 0.42
C TYR A 42 6.60 -0.90 -0.46
N ILE A 43 6.77 -1.08 -1.76
CA ILE A 43 5.65 -1.18 -2.71
C ILE A 43 5.34 -2.66 -2.87
N HIS A 44 4.14 -3.06 -2.48
CA HIS A 44 3.64 -4.39 -2.75
C HIS A 44 2.20 -4.28 -3.27
N SER A 45 1.79 -5.21 -4.12
CA SER A 45 0.40 -5.32 -4.54
C SER A 45 -0.50 -5.54 -3.32
N HIS A 46 -1.71 -4.98 -3.36
CA HIS A 46 -2.75 -5.35 -2.41
C HIS A 46 -2.99 -6.87 -2.49
N MET A 47 -3.28 -7.50 -1.35
CA MET A 47 -3.68 -8.90 -1.30
C MET A 47 -5.19 -9.01 -1.53
N ASP A 48 -5.59 -10.11 -2.15
CA ASP A 48 -6.97 -10.55 -2.32
C ASP A 48 -7.14 -11.96 -1.71
N GLU A 49 -8.30 -12.58 -1.94
CA GLU A 49 -8.63 -13.90 -1.43
C GLU A 49 -7.68 -15.01 -1.93
N GLU A 50 -7.13 -14.86 -3.15
CA GLU A 50 -6.25 -15.86 -3.78
C GLU A 50 -4.77 -15.66 -3.42
N SER A 51 -4.37 -14.44 -3.05
CA SER A 51 -2.97 -14.05 -2.79
C SER A 51 -2.66 -13.73 -1.32
N PHE A 52 -3.56 -14.11 -0.41
CA PHE A 52 -3.46 -13.80 1.01
C PHE A 52 -2.25 -14.49 1.68
N ASP A 53 -1.37 -13.70 2.30
CA ASP A 53 -0.13 -14.17 2.93
C ASP A 53 0.05 -13.58 4.34
N VAL A 54 -0.01 -14.45 5.34
CA VAL A 54 0.13 -14.10 6.77
C VAL A 54 1.50 -13.49 7.10
N ALA A 55 2.57 -13.92 6.43
CA ALA A 55 3.91 -13.41 6.68
C ALA A 55 4.06 -11.94 6.23
N ARG A 56 3.31 -11.53 5.21
CA ARG A 56 3.22 -10.14 4.74
C ARG A 56 2.34 -9.29 5.66
N ILE A 57 1.27 -9.86 6.21
CA ILE A 57 0.35 -9.17 7.12
C ILE A 57 1.05 -8.69 8.38
N MET A 58 1.92 -9.52 8.96
CA MET A 58 2.69 -9.16 10.16
C MET A 58 3.59 -7.92 9.97
N LYS A 59 3.82 -7.51 8.72
CA LYS A 59 4.66 -6.36 8.33
C LYS A 59 3.84 -5.22 7.73
N CYS A 60 2.51 -5.31 7.74
CA CYS A 60 1.65 -4.30 7.13
C CYS A 60 1.76 -2.97 7.90
N SER A 61 2.13 -1.90 7.19
CA SER A 61 2.25 -0.56 7.75
C SER A 61 0.93 0.21 7.80
N VAL A 62 -0.15 -0.34 7.25
CA VAL A 62 -1.45 0.32 7.12
C VAL A 62 -2.51 -0.46 7.88
N GLY A 63 -3.07 0.13 8.92
CA GLY A 63 -4.14 -0.46 9.72
C GLY A 63 -5.48 0.25 9.55
N VAL A 64 -6.56 -0.47 9.82
CA VAL A 64 -7.94 0.01 9.90
C VAL A 64 -8.28 0.13 11.39
N PRO A 65 -8.34 1.35 11.95
CA PRO A 65 -8.68 1.55 13.33
C PRO A 65 -10.18 1.32 13.56
N ASP A 66 -10.54 0.74 14.69
CA ASP A 66 -11.93 0.59 15.13
C ASP A 66 -12.25 1.49 16.34
N VAL A 67 -13.55 1.60 16.66
CA VAL A 67 -14.06 2.50 17.70
C VAL A 67 -13.60 2.14 19.12
N ASP A 68 -13.21 0.88 19.34
CA ASP A 68 -12.66 0.38 20.60
C ASP A 68 -11.14 0.62 20.72
N GLY A 69 -10.52 1.26 19.72
CA GLY A 69 -9.09 1.52 19.67
C GLY A 69 -8.25 0.35 19.14
N SER A 70 -8.89 -0.77 18.77
CA SER A 70 -8.21 -1.85 18.05
C SER A 70 -7.77 -1.41 16.65
N ASN A 71 -6.79 -2.11 16.08
CA ASN A 71 -6.25 -1.79 14.77
C ASN A 71 -5.94 -3.06 13.98
N ILE A 72 -6.68 -3.27 12.89
CA ILE A 72 -6.57 -4.47 12.04
C ILE A 72 -5.74 -4.12 10.80
N PRO A 73 -4.71 -4.90 10.43
CA PRO A 73 -3.99 -4.70 9.17
C PRO A 73 -4.96 -4.62 7.98
N THR A 74 -4.76 -3.65 7.08
CA THR A 74 -5.73 -3.33 6.01
C THR A 74 -6.02 -4.51 5.09
N CYS A 75 -5.01 -5.30 4.75
CA CYS A 75 -5.21 -6.47 3.90
C CYS A 75 -6.00 -7.57 4.63
N SER A 76 -5.79 -7.76 5.95
CA SER A 76 -6.61 -8.66 6.76
C SER A 76 -8.04 -8.17 6.84
N TYR A 77 -8.24 -6.87 7.08
CA TYR A 77 -9.58 -6.27 7.12
C TYR A 77 -10.33 -6.48 5.80
N ASN A 78 -9.73 -6.08 4.68
CA ASN A 78 -10.39 -6.14 3.38
C ASN A 78 -10.75 -7.56 2.93
N VAL A 79 -9.89 -8.54 3.22
CA VAL A 79 -10.09 -9.92 2.77
C VAL A 79 -10.94 -10.74 3.75
N LEU A 80 -10.76 -10.57 5.07
CA LEU A 80 -11.37 -11.49 6.06
C LEU A 80 -12.56 -10.91 6.85
N TYR A 81 -12.62 -9.58 6.99
CA TYR A 81 -13.52 -8.94 7.97
C TYR A 81 -14.47 -7.90 7.36
N ARG A 82 -14.16 -7.36 6.18
CA ARG A 82 -14.95 -6.28 5.56
C ARG A 82 -16.40 -6.66 5.31
N GLU A 83 -16.66 -7.90 4.90
CA GLU A 83 -18.03 -8.42 4.70
C GLU A 83 -18.79 -8.64 6.01
N LYS A 84 -18.10 -8.65 7.16
CA LYS A 84 -18.68 -8.84 8.49
C LYS A 84 -18.90 -7.52 9.23
N ASP A 85 -18.30 -6.43 8.74
CA ASP A 85 -18.44 -5.10 9.32
C ASP A 85 -19.79 -4.50 8.92
N LYS A 86 -20.72 -4.42 9.89
CA LYS A 86 -22.08 -3.90 9.70
C LYS A 86 -22.11 -2.48 9.12
N ARG A 87 -21.05 -1.68 9.29
CA ARG A 87 -20.94 -0.33 8.71
C ARG A 87 -20.85 -0.36 7.18
N PHE A 88 -20.31 -1.46 6.61
CA PHE A 88 -19.97 -1.58 5.19
C PHE A 88 -20.60 -2.80 4.50
N ALA A 89 -21.21 -3.71 5.26
CA ALA A 89 -21.83 -4.95 4.79
C ALA A 89 -23.32 -4.81 4.44
N ALA A 90 -23.72 -3.68 3.85
CA ALA A 90 -25.09 -3.54 3.33
C ALA A 90 -25.35 -4.59 2.24
N PRO A 91 -26.56 -5.16 2.11
CA PRO A 91 -26.86 -6.21 1.14
C PRO A 91 -26.46 -5.86 -0.30
N GLU A 92 -26.64 -4.61 -0.69
CA GLU A 92 -26.27 -4.10 -2.02
C GLU A 92 -24.75 -4.07 -2.21
N MET A 93 -24.00 -3.75 -1.15
CA MET A 93 -22.54 -3.77 -1.17
C MET A 93 -22.00 -5.20 -1.28
N LEU A 94 -22.57 -6.14 -0.51
CA LEU A 94 -22.20 -7.56 -0.55
C LEU A 94 -22.48 -8.16 -1.93
N SER A 95 -23.65 -7.89 -2.51
CA SER A 95 -24.00 -8.33 -3.86
C SER A 95 -23.01 -7.81 -4.92
N ARG A 96 -22.58 -6.55 -4.80
CA ARG A 96 -21.54 -5.99 -5.68
C ARG A 96 -20.19 -6.68 -5.50
N MET A 97 -19.80 -6.99 -4.27
CA MET A 97 -18.54 -7.68 -3.99
C MET A 97 -18.54 -9.09 -4.59
N ASP A 98 -19.63 -9.86 -4.42
CA ASP A 98 -19.77 -11.19 -5.00
C ASP A 98 -19.75 -11.16 -6.54
N SER A 99 -20.37 -10.15 -7.17
CA SER A 99 -20.31 -9.99 -8.62
C SER A 99 -18.91 -9.70 -9.17
N GLN A 100 -17.98 -9.24 -8.32
CA GLN A 100 -16.60 -8.94 -8.68
C GLN A 100 -15.61 -10.06 -8.34
N LYS A 101 -16.03 -11.10 -7.60
CA LYS A 101 -15.25 -12.32 -7.42
C LYS A 101 -15.14 -13.01 -8.78
N ARG A 102 -14.09 -12.68 -9.55
CA ARG A 102 -13.83 -13.27 -10.86
C ARG A 102 -13.56 -14.76 -10.64
N ALA A 103 -14.39 -15.61 -11.23
CA ALA A 103 -13.99 -16.99 -11.50
C ALA A 103 -12.84 -16.93 -12.52
N LEU A 104 -11.61 -17.17 -12.08
CA LEU A 104 -10.56 -17.55 -13.01
C LEU A 104 -11.06 -18.79 -13.77
N PRO A 105 -11.08 -18.78 -15.12
CA PRO A 105 -11.44 -19.99 -15.85
C PRO A 105 -10.46 -21.08 -15.41
N LEU A 106 -10.99 -22.14 -14.79
CA LEU A 106 -10.22 -23.34 -14.49
C LEU A 106 -9.62 -23.81 -15.82
N ILE A 107 -8.31 -23.63 -16.00
CA ILE A 107 -7.59 -24.20 -17.13
C ILE A 107 -7.69 -25.71 -16.92
N GLN A 108 -8.64 -26.35 -17.62
CA GLN A 108 -8.77 -27.79 -17.61
C GLN A 108 -7.50 -28.36 -18.26
N SER A 109 -6.59 -28.88 -17.44
CA SER A 109 -5.49 -29.71 -17.92
C SER A 109 -6.10 -30.88 -18.67
N LYS A 110 -5.72 -31.00 -19.95
CA LYS A 110 -5.89 -32.25 -20.70
C LYS A 110 -5.03 -33.36 -20.08
#